data_AF-A0A662KP89-F1
#
_entry.id   AF-A0A662KP89-F1
#
_cell.length_a   1.000
_cell.length_b   1.000
_cell.length_c   1.000
_cell.angle_alpha   90.00
_cell.angle_beta   90.00
_cell.angle_gamma   90.00
#
_symmetry.space_group_name_H-M   'P 1'
#
loop_
_entity.id
_entity.type
_entity.pdbx_description
1 polymer ?
#
loop_
_entity_poly.entity_id
_entity_poly.type
_entity_poly.pdbx_seq_one_letter_code
_entity_poly.pdbx_strand_id
1 'polypeptide(L)'
;MPALLVLIPPAIGMRGNIFASLGSRLGTYLHTGEVVIGKKSGLLKENINVSFALTFSMSIYIGIIAWAIARHIGMKVNLIDLALISIFAGIFSAFLMIFFTFLISFLSFKKGWNPDNITAPLITLAGDII
;
A
#
# COMPACT_ATOMS: atom_id res chain seq x y z
N MET A 1 -16.68 -1.78 18.52
CA MET A 1 -16.42 -1.69 17.06
C MET A 1 -16.55 -0.29 16.42
N PRO A 2 -16.69 0.86 17.13
CA PRO A 2 -16.58 2.18 16.47
C PRO A 2 -15.14 2.63 16.19
N ALA A 3 -14.17 2.18 17.00
CA ALA A 3 -12.76 2.55 16.85
C ALA A 3 -12.14 2.11 15.50
N LEU A 4 -12.70 1.10 14.84
CA LEU A 4 -12.26 0.66 13.50
C LEU A 4 -12.57 1.70 12.42
N LEU A 5 -13.65 2.48 12.56
CA LEU A 5 -13.99 3.54 11.60
C LEU A 5 -12.96 4.68 11.60
N VAL A 6 -12.24 4.85 12.71
CA VAL A 6 -11.12 5.81 12.80
C VAL A 6 -9.88 5.29 12.06
N LEU A 7 -9.75 3.97 11.93
CA LEU A 7 -8.57 3.32 11.35
C LEU A 7 -8.68 3.11 9.84
N ILE A 8 -9.90 2.86 9.34
CA ILE A 8 -10.13 2.48 7.93
C ILE A 8 -9.72 3.59 6.94
N PRO A 9 -10.22 4.84 7.03
CA PRO A 9 -9.86 5.88 6.05
C PRO A 9 -8.36 6.20 5.95
N PRO A 10 -7.61 6.40 7.06
CA PRO A 10 -6.18 6.66 6.96
C PRO A 10 -5.40 5.45 6.44
N ALA A 11 -5.82 4.22 6.77
CA ALA A 11 -5.19 3.02 6.26
C ALA A 11 -5.36 2.88 4.74
N ILE A 12 -6.58 3.11 4.22
CA ILE A 12 -6.87 3.08 2.78
C ILE A 12 -6.06 4.15 2.03
N GLY A 13 -6.15 5.41 2.45
CA GLY A 13 -5.48 6.51 1.75
C GLY A 13 -3.96 6.35 1.71
N MET A 14 -3.37 5.83 2.79
CA MET A 14 -1.95 5.53 2.83
C MET A 14 -1.56 4.40 1.88
N ARG A 15 -2.33 3.31 1.81
CA ARG A 15 -2.08 2.22 0.87
C ARG A 15 -2.11 2.73 -0.57
N GLY A 16 -3.16 3.46 -0.93
CA GLY A 16 -3.28 4.08 -2.25
C GLY A 16 -2.02 4.89 -2.61
N ASN A 17 -1.54 5.73 -1.70
CA ASN A 17 -0.36 6.56 -1.93
C ASN A 17 0.95 5.76 -2.07
N ILE A 18 1.22 4.81 -1.16
CA ILE A 18 2.46 4.01 -1.17
C ILE A 18 2.55 3.22 -2.48
N PHE A 19 1.48 2.55 -2.85
CA PHE A 19 1.47 1.63 -3.97
C PHE A 19 1.27 2.34 -5.31
N ALA A 20 0.55 3.46 -5.38
CA ALA A 20 0.50 4.28 -6.59
C ALA A 20 1.87 4.88 -6.92
N SER A 21 2.61 5.35 -5.90
CA SER A 21 4.00 5.81 -6.05
C SER A 21 4.94 4.68 -6.50
N LEU A 22 4.77 3.47 -5.96
CA LEU A 22 5.50 2.30 -6.42
C LEU A 22 5.17 1.99 -7.89
N GLY A 23 3.88 2.01 -8.26
CA GLY A 23 3.41 1.75 -9.62
C GLY A 23 3.95 2.72 -10.66
N SER A 24 4.01 4.02 -10.34
CA SER A 24 4.61 5.03 -11.22
C SER A 24 6.12 4.82 -11.38
N ARG A 25 6.86 4.56 -10.29
CA ARG A 25 8.29 4.20 -10.37
C ARG A 25 8.51 2.96 -11.25
N LEU A 26 7.69 1.92 -11.07
CA LEU A 26 7.71 0.72 -11.90
C LEU A 26 7.45 1.04 -13.37
N GLY A 27 6.45 1.88 -13.65
CA GLY A 27 6.14 2.36 -15.00
C GLY A 27 7.33 3.06 -15.64
N THR A 28 7.96 3.99 -14.92
CA THR A 28 9.17 4.68 -15.38
C THR A 28 10.30 3.69 -15.65
N TYR A 29 10.59 2.76 -14.73
CA TYR A 29 11.66 1.78 -14.92
C TYR A 29 11.45 0.83 -16.11
N LEU A 30 10.19 0.49 -16.39
CA LEU A 30 9.83 -0.31 -17.57
C LEU A 30 10.02 0.51 -18.87
N HIS A 31 9.68 1.81 -18.84
CA HIS A 31 9.86 2.71 -19.99
C HIS A 31 11.32 3.06 -20.27
N THR A 32 12.14 3.26 -19.23
CA THR A 32 13.58 3.57 -19.38
C THR A 32 14.42 2.31 -19.63
N GLY A 33 13.83 1.12 -19.49
CA GLY A 33 14.52 -0.17 -19.66
C GLY A 33 15.40 -0.58 -18.48
N GLU A 34 15.35 0.15 -17.35
CA GLU A 34 16.06 -0.21 -16.10
C GLU A 34 15.49 -1.47 -15.44
N VAL A 35 14.20 -1.76 -15.69
CA VAL A 35 13.56 -3.02 -15.31
C VAL A 35 13.10 -3.73 -16.57
N VAL A 36 13.65 -4.91 -16.82
CA VAL A 36 13.23 -5.79 -17.92
C VAL A 36 12.36 -6.90 -17.36
N ILE A 37 11.18 -7.07 -17.98
CA ILE A 37 10.24 -8.15 -17.65
C ILE A 37 10.96 -9.50 -17.70
N GLY A 38 10.87 -10.27 -16.61
CA GLY A 38 11.49 -11.60 -16.50
C GLY A 38 12.95 -11.61 -16.04
N LYS A 39 13.59 -10.43 -15.87
CA LYS A 39 14.90 -10.31 -15.20
C LYS A 39 14.74 -9.75 -13.80
N LYS A 40 15.52 -10.29 -12.85
CA LYS A 40 15.63 -9.73 -11.50
C LYS A 40 16.37 -8.40 -11.59
N SER A 41 15.72 -7.30 -11.23
CA SER A 41 16.36 -6.00 -11.03
C SER A 41 16.56 -5.76 -9.52
N GLY A 42 17.75 -5.29 -9.14
CA GLY A 42 18.04 -4.91 -7.75
C GLY A 42 17.15 -3.76 -7.29
N LEU A 43 16.97 -2.75 -8.15
CA LEU A 43 16.11 -1.60 -7.92
C LEU A 43 14.67 -2.01 -7.64
N LEU A 44 14.17 -3.02 -8.37
CA LEU A 44 12.83 -3.55 -8.16
C LEU A 44 12.65 -4.13 -6.77
N LYS A 45 13.59 -4.99 -6.35
CA LYS A 45 13.55 -5.61 -5.01
C LYS A 45 13.66 -4.58 -3.91
N GLU A 46 14.53 -3.59 -4.09
CA GLU A 46 14.71 -2.51 -3.13
C GLU A 46 13.42 -1.70 -2.97
N ASN A 47 12.77 -1.30 -4.06
CA ASN A 47 11.50 -0.58 -4.00
C ASN A 47 10.38 -1.40 -3.34
N ILE A 48 10.29 -2.71 -3.61
CA ILE A 48 9.34 -3.60 -2.92
C ILE A 48 9.64 -3.64 -1.42
N ASN A 49 10.89 -3.84 -1.04
CA ASN A 49 11.29 -3.90 0.37
C ASN A 49 11.01 -2.57 1.09
N VAL A 50 11.29 -1.44 0.45
CA VAL A 50 10.99 -0.11 0.98
C VAL A 50 9.48 0.08 1.15
N SER A 51 8.67 -0.27 0.15
CA SER A 51 7.20 -0.21 0.27
C SER A 51 6.65 -1.11 1.37
N PHE A 52 7.23 -2.30 1.55
CA PHE A 52 6.84 -3.21 2.62
C PHE A 52 7.21 -2.65 4.01
N ALA A 53 8.45 -2.17 4.18
CA ALA A 53 8.91 -1.55 5.42
C ALA A 53 8.11 -0.29 5.76
N LEU A 54 7.74 0.51 4.76
CA LEU A 54 6.91 1.70 4.92
C LEU A 54 5.48 1.33 5.33
N THR A 55 4.89 0.32 4.68
CA THR A 55 3.55 -0.17 5.04
C THR A 55 3.53 -0.71 6.46
N PHE A 56 4.54 -1.49 6.86
CA PHE A 56 4.67 -2.01 8.22
C PHE A 56 4.82 -0.90 9.26
N SER A 57 5.78 -0.01 9.07
CA SER A 57 6.04 1.14 9.96
C SER A 57 4.79 1.98 10.14
N MET A 58 4.09 2.25 9.04
CA MET A 58 2.89 3.05 9.09
C MET A 58 1.67 2.32 9.66
N SER A 59 1.55 0.99 9.50
CA SER A 59 0.48 0.21 10.14
C SER A 59 0.56 0.32 11.66
N ILE A 60 1.79 0.32 12.21
CA ILE A 60 2.02 0.58 13.63
C ILE A 60 1.61 2.01 13.98
N TYR A 61 2.07 2.99 13.19
CA TYR A 61 1.77 4.41 13.43
C TYR A 61 0.27 4.71 13.45
N ILE A 62 -0.48 4.22 12.45
CA ILE A 62 -1.94 4.36 12.40
C ILE A 62 -2.60 3.64 13.58
N GLY A 63 -2.13 2.44 13.95
CA GLY A 63 -2.67 1.71 15.09
C GLY A 63 -2.55 2.49 16.41
N ILE A 64 -1.42 3.16 16.63
CA ILE A 64 -1.19 4.01 17.81
C ILE A 64 -2.10 5.24 17.79
N ILE A 65 -2.21 5.93 16.64
CA ILE A 65 -3.07 7.11 16.50
C ILE A 65 -4.54 6.74 16.70
N ALA A 66 -5.00 5.65 16.08
CA ALA A 66 -6.37 5.20 16.20
C ALA A 66 -6.71 4.83 17.66
N TRP A 67 -5.76 4.25 18.40
CA TRP A 67 -5.93 4.02 19.84
C TRP A 67 -6.00 5.33 20.62
N ALA A 68 -5.12 6.29 20.35
CA ALA A 68 -5.13 7.59 21.04
C ALA A 68 -6.46 8.34 20.82
N ILE A 69 -6.97 8.34 19.60
CA ILE A 69 -8.27 8.94 19.25
C ILE A 69 -9.41 8.18 19.92
N ALA A 70 -9.43 6.85 19.85
CA ALA A 70 -10.48 6.03 20.49
C ALA A 70 -10.52 6.25 22.01
N ARG A 71 -9.35 6.40 22.65
CA ARG A 71 -9.24 6.72 24.07
C ARG A 71 -9.78 8.12 24.38
N HIS A 72 -9.49 9.10 23.54
CA HIS A 72 -9.99 10.47 23.70
C HIS A 72 -11.52 10.57 23.55
N ILE A 73 -12.11 9.75 22.67
CA ILE A 73 -13.56 9.64 22.48
C ILE A 73 -14.24 8.85 23.63
N GLY A 74 -13.48 8.39 24.63
CA GLY A 74 -14.00 7.68 25.79
C GLY A 74 -14.26 6.20 25.56
N MET A 75 -13.76 5.62 24.46
CA MET A 75 -13.90 4.19 24.20
C MET A 75 -12.87 3.39 25.01
N LYS A 76 -13.34 2.34 25.69
CA LYS A 76 -12.48 1.34 26.32
C LYS A 76 -11.98 0.39 25.24
N VAL A 77 -10.81 0.70 24.67
CA VAL A 77 -10.15 -0.12 23.65
C VAL A 77 -8.74 -0.46 24.11
N ASN A 78 -8.37 -1.72 23.98
CA ASN A 78 -7.03 -2.19 24.28
C ASN A 78 -6.08 -1.80 23.14
N LEU A 79 -4.93 -1.21 23.48
CA LEU A 79 -3.91 -0.79 22.50
C LEU A 79 -3.39 -1.99 21.71
N ILE A 80 -3.16 -3.10 22.41
CA ILE A 80 -2.55 -4.31 21.84
C ILE A 80 -3.47 -4.89 20.76
N ASP A 81 -4.76 -4.98 21.03
CA ASP A 81 -5.73 -5.53 20.08
C ASP A 81 -5.80 -4.67 18.81
N LEU A 82 -5.85 -3.33 18.95
CA LEU A 82 -5.93 -2.43 17.81
C LEU A 82 -4.63 -2.42 16.98
N ALA A 83 -3.47 -2.45 17.66
CA ALA A 83 -2.18 -2.52 17.00
C ALA A 83 -2.00 -3.85 16.25
N LEU A 84 -2.37 -4.98 16.86
CA LEU A 84 -2.32 -6.29 16.21
C LEU A 84 -3.22 -6.33 14.98
N ILE A 85 -4.48 -5.90 15.09
CA ILE A 85 -5.41 -5.84 13.96
C ILE A 85 -4.82 -4.98 12.83
N SER A 86 -4.26 -3.81 13.17
CA SER A 86 -3.63 -2.91 12.20
C SER A 86 -2.43 -3.56 11.50
N ILE A 87 -1.57 -4.26 12.24
CA ILE A 87 -0.39 -4.93 11.68
C ILE A 87 -0.81 -6.09 10.77
N PHE A 88 -1.74 -6.96 11.20
CA PHE A 88 -2.22 -8.08 10.38
C PHE A 88 -2.92 -7.59 9.12
N ALA A 89 -3.79 -6.59 9.23
CA ALA A 89 -4.44 -5.96 8.09
C ALA A 89 -3.41 -5.30 7.15
N GLY A 90 -2.41 -4.62 7.72
CA GLY A 90 -1.32 -3.98 6.98
C GLY A 90 -0.47 -4.98 6.19
N ILE A 91 -0.07 -6.09 6.80
CA ILE A 91 0.73 -7.13 6.12
C ILE A 91 -0.08 -7.82 5.03
N PHE A 92 -1.33 -8.20 5.33
CA PHE A 92 -2.19 -8.88 4.36
C PHE A 92 -2.49 -7.99 3.15
N SER A 93 -2.85 -6.73 3.41
CA SER A 93 -3.09 -5.74 2.35
C SER A 93 -1.81 -5.44 1.57
N ALA A 94 -0.64 -5.32 2.21
CA ALA A 94 0.62 -5.11 1.51
C ALA A 94 0.91 -6.22 0.49
N PHE A 95 0.66 -7.48 0.85
CA PHE A 95 0.88 -8.61 -0.05
C PHE A 95 -0.02 -8.54 -1.29
N LEU A 96 -1.32 -8.28 -1.08
CA LEU A 96 -2.28 -8.10 -2.17
C LEU A 96 -1.92 -6.90 -3.04
N MET A 97 -1.61 -5.76 -2.42
CA MET A 97 -1.28 -4.53 -3.12
C MET A 97 -0.03 -4.68 -3.99
N ILE A 98 1.04 -5.30 -3.49
CA ILE A 98 2.23 -5.60 -4.30
C ILE A 98 1.81 -6.40 -5.54
N PHE A 99 1.04 -7.48 -5.36
CA PHE A 99 0.57 -8.29 -6.48
C PHE A 99 -0.22 -7.47 -7.51
N PHE A 100 -1.18 -6.66 -7.07
CA PHE A 100 -1.98 -5.82 -7.96
C PHE A 100 -1.17 -4.71 -8.62
N THR A 101 -0.27 -4.03 -7.91
CA THR A 101 0.65 -3.04 -8.49
C THR A 101 1.47 -3.66 -9.61
N PHE A 102 2.06 -4.84 -9.39
CA PHE A 102 2.80 -5.54 -10.44
C PHE A 102 1.93 -5.91 -11.63
N LEU A 103 0.75 -6.48 -11.37
CA LEU A 103 -0.19 -6.90 -12.41
C LEU A 103 -0.62 -5.71 -13.27
N ILE A 104 -1.01 -4.59 -12.63
CA ILE A 104 -1.48 -3.38 -13.28
C ILE A 104 -0.35 -2.69 -14.05
N SER A 105 0.83 -2.51 -13.46
CA SER A 105 1.99 -1.92 -14.15
C SER A 105 2.41 -2.76 -15.36
N PHE A 106 2.40 -4.09 -15.24
CA PHE A 106 2.73 -4.99 -16.34
C PHE A 106 1.68 -4.99 -17.46
N LEU A 107 0.39 -5.05 -17.12
CA LEU A 107 -0.70 -5.01 -18.09
C LEU A 107 -0.72 -3.68 -18.86
N SER A 108 -0.53 -2.57 -18.16
CA SER A 108 -0.45 -1.24 -18.78
C SER A 108 0.70 -1.17 -19.77
N PHE A 109 1.90 -1.64 -19.38
CA PHE A 109 3.05 -1.68 -20.27
C PHE A 109 2.82 -2.59 -21.49
N LYS A 110 2.29 -3.81 -21.29
CA LYS A 110 2.03 -4.77 -22.38
C LYS A 110 0.99 -4.23 -23.38
N LYS A 111 0.02 -3.43 -22.93
CA LYS A 111 -0.99 -2.80 -23.79
C LYS A 111 -0.51 -1.51 -24.46
N GLY A 112 0.70 -1.04 -24.18
CA GLY A 112 1.21 0.24 -24.68
C GLY A 112 0.51 1.45 -24.08
N TRP A 113 -0.18 1.28 -22.95
CA TRP A 113 -0.81 2.37 -22.22
C TRP A 113 0.24 3.12 -21.42
N ASN A 114 0.17 4.46 -21.38
CA ASN A 114 1.04 5.25 -20.53
C ASN A 114 0.75 4.88 -19.06
N PRO A 115 1.66 4.17 -18.37
CA PRO A 115 1.45 3.68 -17.02
C PRO A 115 1.08 4.83 -16.08
N ASP A 116 1.71 6.00 -16.23
CA ASP A 116 1.50 7.12 -15.32
C ASP A 116 0.05 7.65 -15.30
N ASN A 117 -0.71 7.47 -16.40
CA ASN A 117 -2.10 7.93 -16.48
C ASN A 117 -3.13 6.90 -16.00
N ILE A 118 -2.79 5.61 -15.97
CA ILE A 118 -3.78 4.54 -15.75
C ILE A 118 -3.42 3.68 -14.53
N THR A 119 -2.13 3.49 -14.24
CA THR A 119 -1.70 2.68 -13.10
C THR A 119 -2.01 3.38 -11.79
N ALA A 120 -1.78 4.69 -11.67
CA ALA A 120 -2.05 5.40 -10.42
C ALA A 120 -3.54 5.34 -10.00
N PRO A 121 -4.52 5.69 -10.87
CA PRO A 121 -5.94 5.54 -10.51
C PRO A 121 -6.35 4.10 -10.20
N LEU A 122 -5.87 3.12 -10.99
CA LEU A 122 -6.22 1.71 -10.78
C LEU A 122 -5.63 1.14 -9.49
N ILE A 123 -4.40 1.52 -9.13
CA ILE A 123 -3.75 1.05 -7.91
C ILE A 123 -4.44 1.67 -6.69
N THR A 124 -4.78 2.96 -6.72
CA THR A 124 -5.57 3.57 -5.66
C THR A 124 -6.93 2.89 -5.52
N LEU A 125 -7.63 2.63 -6.63
CA LEU A 125 -8.93 1.96 -6.62
C LEU A 125 -8.83 0.52 -6.08
N ALA A 126 -7.75 -0.21 -6.40
CA ALA A 126 -7.46 -1.50 -5.78
C ALA A 126 -7.22 -1.37 -4.27
N GLY A 127 -6.47 -0.34 -3.84
CA GLY A 127 -6.22 -0.06 -2.42
C GLY A 127 -7.43 0.36 -1.61
N ASP A 128 -8.46 0.92 -2.26
CA ASP A 128 -9.74 1.25 -1.64
C ASP A 128 -10.63 0.01 -1.44
N ILE A 129 -10.54 -0.98 -2.33
CA ILE A 129 -11.30 -2.24 -2.25
C ILE A 129 -10.69 -3.22 -1.24
N ILE A 130 -9.36 -3.20 -1.09
CA ILE A 130 -8.57 -4.09 -0.22
C ILE A 130 -8.47 -3.53 1.21
#